data_AF-A0A9D2R346-F1
#
_entry.id   AF-A0A9D2R346-F1
#
_cell.length_a   1.000
_cell.length_b   1.000
_cell.length_c   1.000
_cell.angle_alpha   90.00
_cell.angle_beta   90.00
_cell.angle_gamma   90.00
#
_symmetry.space_group_name_H-M   'P 1'
#
loop_
_entity.id
_entity.type
_entity.pdbx_description
1 polymer ?
#
loop_
_entity_poly.entity_id
_entity_poly.type
_entity_poly.pdbx_seq_one_letter_code
_entity_poly.pdbx_strand_id
1 'polypeptide(L)'
;MAQPEKWTYKKIQEKDPYRILRNYIQFTYNRLAEENKFIESPDGKYRCMNTGLLTIYNQEIVAIFAQNEKAGKQPWFLNGFFKETDKFFTTNFYRIPPLADYCNNAKDLSYDNNLELNLRKEHIIDDNFERFVEAGYNNKELI
;
A
#
# COMPACT_ATOMS: atom_id res chain seq x y z
N MET A 1 15.01 2.11 7.21
CA MET A 1 14.13 3.28 7.29
C MET A 1 12.75 2.80 7.71
N ALA A 2 11.99 2.10 6.87
CA ALA A 2 10.75 1.44 7.30
C ALA A 2 11.00 0.25 8.25
N GLN A 3 9.97 -0.10 9.03
CA GLN A 3 9.92 -1.32 9.83
C GLN A 3 10.08 -2.56 8.94
N PRO A 4 10.74 -3.64 9.44
CA PRO A 4 10.91 -4.86 8.68
C PRO A 4 9.57 -5.61 8.52
N GLU A 5 9.17 -5.85 7.28
CA GLU A 5 7.95 -6.58 6.93
C GLU A 5 8.17 -7.52 5.73
N LYS A 6 7.23 -8.44 5.52
CA LYS A 6 7.24 -9.35 4.37
C LYS A 6 6.60 -8.70 3.16
N TRP A 7 7.42 -8.04 2.34
CA TRP A 7 6.99 -7.30 1.16
C TRP A 7 6.87 -8.11 -0.14
N THR A 8 6.80 -9.44 -0.03
CA THR A 8 6.62 -10.34 -1.17
C THR A 8 6.12 -11.73 -0.73
N TYR A 9 5.80 -12.58 -1.70
CA TYR A 9 5.41 -13.97 -1.46
C TYR A 9 6.63 -14.86 -1.25
N LYS A 10 6.53 -15.81 -0.31
CA LYS A 10 7.61 -16.77 0.02
C LYS A 10 8.21 -17.44 -1.23
N LYS A 11 7.37 -17.86 -2.18
CA LYS A 11 7.79 -18.57 -3.41
C LYS A 11 8.70 -17.74 -4.34
N ILE A 12 8.64 -16.40 -4.29
CA ILE A 12 9.37 -15.52 -5.21
C ILE A 12 10.37 -14.62 -4.49
N GLN A 13 10.59 -14.82 -3.19
CA GLN A 13 11.31 -13.87 -2.35
C GLN A 13 12.73 -13.56 -2.84
N GLU A 14 13.43 -14.54 -3.37
CA GLU A 14 14.79 -14.38 -3.92
C GLU A 14 14.81 -13.62 -5.25
N LYS A 15 13.77 -13.79 -6.08
CA LYS A 15 13.68 -13.18 -7.42
C LYS A 15 13.08 -11.78 -7.38
N ASP A 16 12.10 -11.57 -6.52
CA ASP A 16 11.34 -10.32 -6.40
C ASP A 16 10.99 -10.03 -4.93
N PRO A 17 11.92 -9.44 -4.16
CA PRO A 17 11.77 -9.23 -2.72
C PRO A 17 10.70 -8.20 -2.32
N TYR A 18 10.21 -7.38 -3.26
CA TYR A 18 9.38 -6.19 -2.97
C TYR A 18 8.09 -6.09 -3.80
N ARG A 19 7.59 -7.19 -4.35
CA ARG A 19 6.39 -7.19 -5.20
C ARG A 19 5.17 -6.53 -4.55
N ILE A 20 4.90 -6.88 -3.29
CA ILE A 20 3.76 -6.36 -2.54
C ILE A 20 3.98 -4.87 -2.23
N LEU A 21 5.19 -4.48 -1.84
CA LEU A 21 5.52 -3.08 -1.53
C LEU A 21 5.33 -2.14 -2.73
N ARG A 22 5.78 -2.56 -3.93
CA ARG A 22 5.60 -1.74 -5.14
C ARG A 22 4.13 -1.52 -5.46
N ASN A 23 3.33 -2.58 -5.38
CA ASN A 23 1.88 -2.50 -5.57
C ASN A 23 1.25 -1.61 -4.50
N TYR A 24 1.59 -1.81 -3.23
CA TYR A 24 1.11 -1.01 -2.11
C TYR A 24 1.33 0.49 -2.36
N ILE A 25 2.57 0.91 -2.65
CA ILE A 25 2.88 2.33 -2.89
C ILE A 25 2.11 2.90 -4.07
N GLN A 26 1.95 2.13 -5.16
CA GLN A 26 1.18 2.55 -6.33
C GLN A 26 -0.31 2.71 -6.01
N PHE A 27 -0.91 1.76 -5.28
CA PHE A 27 -2.32 1.86 -4.87
C PHE A 27 -2.54 2.97 -3.85
N THR A 28 -1.64 3.16 -2.87
CA THR A 28 -1.69 4.28 -1.93
C THR A 28 -1.63 5.62 -2.66
N TYR A 29 -0.75 5.75 -3.66
CA TYR A 29 -0.68 6.96 -4.48
C TYR A 29 -2.00 7.25 -5.19
N ASN A 30 -2.56 6.25 -5.88
CA ASN A 30 -3.83 6.40 -6.60
C ASN A 30 -4.97 6.77 -5.65
N ARG A 31 -5.04 6.11 -4.50
CA ARG A 31 -6.06 6.37 -3.49
C ARG A 31 -5.99 7.78 -2.93
N LEU A 32 -4.79 8.26 -2.59
CA LEU A 32 -4.58 9.63 -2.13
C LEU A 32 -4.90 10.68 -3.21
N ALA A 33 -4.78 10.31 -4.48
CA ALA A 33 -5.12 11.19 -5.59
C ALA A 33 -6.64 11.32 -5.74
N GLU A 34 -7.36 10.21 -5.64
CA GLU A 34 -8.83 10.18 -5.58
C GLU A 34 -9.36 11.00 -4.39
N GLU A 35 -8.70 10.89 -3.23
CA GLU A 35 -9.08 11.60 -2.00
C GLU A 35 -8.59 13.05 -1.92
N ASN A 36 -7.82 13.53 -2.92
CA ASN A 36 -7.21 14.87 -2.94
C ASN A 36 -6.38 15.19 -1.68
N LYS A 37 -5.60 14.21 -1.18
CA LYS A 37 -4.84 14.31 0.09
C LYS A 37 -3.36 14.63 -0.05
N PHE A 38 -2.90 14.93 -1.26
CA PHE A 38 -1.55 15.44 -1.42
C PHE A 38 -1.44 16.86 -0.87
N ILE A 39 -0.27 17.18 -0.34
CA ILE A 39 0.09 18.56 0.00
C ILE A 39 1.16 19.04 -0.99
N GLU A 40 1.10 20.31 -1.35
CA GLU A 40 2.08 20.94 -2.23
C GLU A 40 3.00 21.84 -1.41
N SER A 41 4.24 21.97 -1.86
CA SER A 41 5.17 22.94 -1.27
C SER A 41 4.74 24.36 -1.62
N PRO A 42 5.08 25.37 -0.81
CA PRO A 42 4.67 26.77 -1.05
C PRO A 42 5.12 27.33 -2.40
N ASP A 43 6.22 26.82 -2.95
CA ASP A 43 6.77 27.21 -4.25
C ASP A 43 6.20 26.39 -5.43
N GLY A 44 5.31 25.43 -5.16
CA GLY A 44 4.67 24.57 -6.16
C GLY A 44 5.60 23.53 -6.82
N LYS A 45 6.88 23.44 -6.40
CA LYS A 45 7.86 22.55 -7.03
C LYS A 45 7.76 21.10 -6.58
N TYR A 46 7.18 20.88 -5.40
CA TYR A 46 7.07 19.57 -4.81
C TYR A 46 5.64 19.28 -4.37
N ARG A 47 5.28 18.00 -4.38
CA ARG A 47 4.11 17.48 -3.68
C ARG A 47 4.51 16.30 -2.81
N CYS A 48 3.79 16.11 -1.74
CA CYS A 48 4.09 15.10 -0.74
C CYS A 48 2.85 14.26 -0.44
N MET A 49 3.08 12.96 -0.21
CA MET A 49 2.09 12.01 0.26
C MET A 49 2.61 11.27 1.47
N ASN A 50 1.73 10.97 2.42
CA ASN A 50 2.05 10.05 3.50
C ASN A 50 1.96 8.62 2.96
N THR A 51 3.02 7.82 3.13
CA THR A 51 3.02 6.44 2.63
C THR A 51 2.23 5.49 3.52
N GLY A 52 1.93 5.87 4.77
CA GLY A 52 1.38 4.98 5.80
C GLY A 52 2.40 4.02 6.40
N LEU A 53 3.66 4.07 5.95
CA LEU A 53 4.75 3.25 6.48
C LEU A 53 5.48 4.02 7.57
N LEU A 54 5.82 3.30 8.64
CA LEU A 54 6.55 3.84 9.77
C LEU A 54 7.99 3.33 9.79
N THR A 55 8.87 4.12 10.38
CA THR A 55 10.19 3.66 10.76
C THR A 55 10.17 2.79 12.01
N ILE A 56 11.31 2.15 12.33
CA ILE A 56 11.47 1.38 13.58
C ILE A 56 11.25 2.21 14.86
N TYR A 57 11.29 3.54 14.74
CA TYR A 57 11.03 4.47 15.84
C TYR A 57 9.68 5.18 15.69
N ASN A 58 8.74 4.60 14.92
CA ASN A 58 7.40 5.12 14.68
C ASN A 58 7.34 6.52 14.06
N GLN A 59 8.41 6.93 13.37
CA GLN A 59 8.38 8.15 12.54
C GLN A 59 7.70 7.86 11.21
N GLU A 60 6.85 8.76 10.73
CA GLU A 60 6.19 8.67 9.43
C GLU A 60 7.21 8.72 8.28
N ILE A 61 6.96 7.89 7.26
CA ILE A 61 7.69 7.92 5.99
C ILE A 61 6.79 8.56 4.95
N VAL A 62 7.26 9.65 4.37
CA VAL A 62 6.58 10.37 3.30
C VAL A 62 7.27 10.11 1.97
N ALA A 63 6.52 10.17 0.88
CA ALA A 63 7.07 10.19 -0.47
C ALA A 63 6.89 11.58 -1.06
N ILE A 64 7.99 12.16 -1.53
CA ILE A 64 8.00 13.49 -2.16
C ILE A 64 8.22 13.31 -3.65
N PHE A 65 7.43 14.05 -4.43
CA PHE A 65 7.49 14.10 -5.88
C PHE A 65 7.86 15.51 -6.31
N ALA A 66 8.74 15.61 -7.29
CA ALA A 66 9.14 16.89 -7.88
C ALA A 66 8.42 17.08 -9.22
N GLN A 67 8.17 18.35 -9.56
CA GLN A 67 7.59 18.71 -10.84
C GLN A 67 8.54 18.31 -11.98
N ASN A 68 8.00 17.75 -13.04
CA ASN A 68 8.76 17.34 -14.21
C ASN A 68 8.88 18.49 -15.21
N GLU A 69 10.11 18.88 -15.52
CA GLU A 69 10.40 19.95 -16.49
C GLU A 69 10.41 19.43 -17.95
N LYS A 70 10.39 18.10 -18.14
CA LYS A 70 10.43 17.50 -19.47
C LYS A 70 9.04 17.49 -20.12
N ALA A 71 8.91 18.17 -21.25
CA ALA A 71 7.70 18.14 -22.07
C ALA A 71 7.35 16.70 -22.51
N GLY A 72 6.05 16.38 -22.54
CA GLY A 72 5.55 15.06 -22.94
C GLY A 72 5.74 13.95 -21.91
N LYS A 73 6.08 14.28 -20.66
CA LYS A 73 6.16 13.33 -19.53
C LYS A 73 5.07 13.63 -18.49
N GLN A 74 4.92 12.70 -17.56
CA GLN A 74 4.02 12.87 -16.42
C GLN A 74 4.45 14.10 -15.59
N PRO A 75 3.51 14.87 -15.03
CA PRO A 75 3.78 16.14 -14.36
C PRO A 75 4.64 16.01 -13.09
N TRP A 76 4.61 14.84 -12.44
CA TRP A 76 5.30 14.59 -11.19
C TRP A 76 6.15 13.33 -11.30
N PHE A 77 7.40 13.37 -10.85
CA PHE A 77 8.22 12.17 -10.71
C PHE A 77 8.64 11.98 -9.25
N LEU A 78 8.82 10.73 -8.83
CA LEU A 78 9.24 10.41 -7.48
C LEU A 78 10.65 10.97 -7.23
N ASN A 79 10.75 11.92 -6.31
CA ASN A 79 12.03 12.46 -5.86
C ASN A 79 12.67 11.54 -4.82
N GLY A 80 11.87 10.98 -3.91
CA GLY A 80 12.34 9.99 -2.94
C GLY A 80 11.42 9.80 -1.75
N PHE A 81 11.89 8.98 -0.81
CA PHE A 81 11.23 8.73 0.48
C PHE A 81 12.03 9.38 1.60
N PHE A 82 11.32 10.03 2.53
CA PHE A 82 11.91 10.82 3.60
C PHE A 82 11.16 10.55 4.90
N LYS A 83 11.83 10.71 6.03
CA LYS A 83 11.16 10.78 7.33
C LYS A 83 10.52 12.15 7.51
N GLU A 84 9.47 12.21 8.31
CA GLU A 84 8.84 13.48 8.72
C GLU A 84 9.81 14.48 9.39
N THR A 85 10.94 14.02 9.93
CA THR A 85 11.97 14.87 10.56
C THR A 85 13.11 15.26 9.63
N ASP A 86 13.15 14.74 8.40
CA ASP A 86 14.26 15.02 7.49
C ASP A 86 14.23 16.47 7.03
N LYS A 87 15.41 17.10 6.96
CA LYS A 87 15.56 18.52 6.60
C LYS A 87 14.88 18.87 5.28
N PHE A 88 14.93 17.96 4.31
CA PHE A 88 14.30 18.18 3.01
C PHE A 88 12.77 18.28 3.13
N PHE A 89 12.14 17.45 3.98
CA PHE A 89 10.71 17.55 4.24
C PHE A 89 10.39 18.82 5.03
N THR A 90 11.07 19.07 6.16
CA THR A 90 10.77 20.20 7.06
C THR A 90 11.04 21.58 6.44
N THR A 91 11.89 21.65 5.41
CA THR A 91 12.13 22.89 4.66
C THR A 91 11.03 23.18 3.64
N ASN A 92 10.42 22.14 3.04
CA ASN A 92 9.46 22.29 1.95
C ASN A 92 7.99 22.13 2.38
N PHE A 93 7.73 21.53 3.55
CA PHE A 93 6.39 21.23 4.03
C PHE A 93 6.25 21.58 5.53
N TYR A 94 5.12 22.16 5.89
CA TYR A 94 4.83 22.59 7.28
C TYR A 94 4.02 21.57 8.08
N ARG A 95 3.47 20.55 7.42
CA ARG A 95 2.65 19.50 8.03
C ARG A 95 2.79 18.20 7.27
N ILE A 96 2.49 17.09 7.94
CA ILE A 96 2.45 15.77 7.32
C ILE A 96 1.15 15.63 6.51
N PRO A 97 1.18 15.06 5.31
CA PRO A 97 -0.04 14.78 4.54
C PRO A 97 -0.96 13.80 5.29
N PRO A 98 -2.28 13.89 5.11
CA PRO A 98 -3.20 12.90 5.66
C PRO A 98 -2.94 11.49 5.10
N LEU A 99 -3.29 10.46 5.87
CA LEU A 99 -3.27 9.06 5.44
C LEU A 99 -4.40 8.76 4.45
N ALA A 100 -4.21 7.71 3.65
CA ALA A 100 -5.24 7.19 2.76
C ALA A 100 -6.34 6.48 3.57
N ASP A 101 -7.62 6.70 3.22
CA ASP A 101 -8.74 6.03 3.86
C ASP A 101 -9.20 4.82 3.04
N TYR A 102 -8.88 3.61 3.52
CA TYR A 102 -9.26 2.37 2.85
C TYR A 102 -10.65 1.85 3.25
N CYS A 103 -11.26 2.42 4.28
CA CYS A 103 -12.56 2.02 4.78
C CYS A 103 -13.40 3.25 5.11
N ASN A 104 -14.65 3.27 4.64
CA ASN A 104 -15.59 4.35 4.94
C ASN A 104 -16.28 4.14 6.29
N ASN A 105 -16.40 2.89 6.73
CA ASN A 105 -17.04 2.53 7.99
C ASN A 105 -16.19 1.49 8.73
N ALA A 106 -15.88 1.75 10.00
CA ALA A 106 -15.15 0.81 10.85
C ALA A 106 -15.87 -0.55 11.00
N LYS A 107 -17.21 -0.57 10.85
CA LYS A 107 -17.99 -1.81 10.87
C LYS A 107 -17.63 -2.76 9.72
N ASP A 108 -17.13 -2.24 8.60
CA ASP A 108 -16.72 -3.06 7.45
C ASP A 108 -15.48 -3.91 7.77
N LEU A 109 -14.71 -3.52 8.81
CA LEU A 109 -13.53 -4.24 9.27
C LEU A 109 -13.85 -5.30 10.34
N SER A 110 -15.03 -5.20 10.99
CA SER A 110 -15.44 -6.16 12.01
C SER A 110 -16.30 -7.26 11.40
N TYR A 111 -15.90 -8.51 11.61
CA TYR A 111 -16.74 -9.65 11.26
C TYR A 111 -17.97 -9.70 12.18
N ASP A 112 -19.17 -9.56 11.60
CA ASP A 112 -20.43 -9.72 12.32
C ASP A 112 -20.85 -11.20 12.31
N ASN A 113 -20.87 -11.82 13.48
CA ASN A 113 -21.22 -13.24 13.61
C ASN A 113 -22.71 -13.53 13.46
N ASN A 114 -23.56 -12.50 13.42
CA ASN A 114 -25.00 -12.65 13.23
C ASN A 114 -25.38 -12.72 11.75
N LEU A 115 -24.45 -12.40 10.84
CA LEU A 115 -24.66 -12.51 9.41
C LEU A 115 -24.52 -13.97 8.96
N GLU A 116 -25.38 -14.38 8.03
CA GLU A 116 -25.29 -15.69 7.41
C GLU A 116 -24.05 -15.79 6.50
N LEU A 117 -23.18 -16.75 6.81
CA LEU A 117 -21.97 -17.01 6.04
C LEU A 117 -22.30 -17.84 4.79
N ASN A 118 -22.49 -17.16 3.67
CA ASN A 118 -22.68 -17.81 2.36
C ASN A 118 -21.35 -18.19 1.71
N LEU A 119 -20.87 -19.41 1.97
CA LEU A 119 -19.68 -19.97 1.33
C LEU A 119 -20.04 -20.59 -0.02
N ARG A 120 -19.46 -20.07 -1.10
CA ARG A 120 -19.48 -20.74 -2.41
C ARG A 120 -18.41 -21.84 -2.44
N LYS A 121 -18.72 -22.97 -1.84
CA LYS A 121 -17.79 -24.09 -1.61
C LYS A 121 -17.18 -24.58 -2.92
N GLU A 122 -17.97 -24.66 -3.99
CA GLU A 122 -17.53 -25.14 -5.30
C GLU A 122 -16.36 -24.30 -5.82
N HIS A 123 -16.51 -22.96 -5.85
CA HIS A 123 -15.44 -22.07 -6.28
C HIS A 123 -14.21 -22.14 -5.39
N ILE A 124 -14.38 -22.21 -4.07
CA ILE A 124 -13.26 -22.32 -3.13
C ILE A 124 -12.45 -23.58 -3.41
N ILE A 125 -13.11 -24.72 -3.58
CA ILE A 125 -12.48 -26.02 -3.82
C ILE A 125 -11.84 -26.05 -5.20
N ASP A 126 -12.56 -25.61 -6.24
CA ASP A 126 -12.08 -25.66 -7.62
C ASP A 126 -10.87 -24.74 -7.85
N ASP A 127 -10.92 -23.50 -7.36
CA ASP A 127 -9.86 -22.51 -7.56
C ASP A 127 -8.60 -22.82 -6.73
N ASN A 128 -8.73 -23.61 -5.66
CA ASN A 128 -7.62 -23.91 -4.74
C ASN A 128 -7.26 -25.40 -4.68
N PHE A 129 -7.76 -26.24 -5.59
CA PHE A 129 -7.59 -27.69 -5.50
C PHE A 129 -6.13 -28.13 -5.38
N GLU A 130 -5.22 -27.51 -6.13
CA GLU A 130 -3.78 -27.78 -6.03
C GLU A 130 -3.24 -27.59 -4.60
N ARG A 131 -3.73 -26.58 -3.88
CA ARG A 131 -3.33 -26.33 -2.47
C ARG A 131 -3.91 -27.36 -1.51
N PHE A 132 -5.10 -27.89 -1.79
CA PHE A 132 -5.70 -28.96 -1.00
C PHE A 132 -4.97 -30.28 -1.21
N VAL A 133 -4.51 -30.57 -2.44
CA VAL A 133 -3.63 -31.71 -2.74
C VAL A 133 -2.31 -31.61 -1.97
N GLU A 134 -1.68 -30.43 -1.92
CA GLU A 134 -0.49 -30.19 -1.08
C GLU A 134 -0.75 -30.49 0.41
N ALA A 135 -1.98 -30.32 0.89
CA ALA A 135 -2.40 -30.62 2.25
C ALA A 135 -2.87 -32.08 2.47
N GLY A 136 -2.83 -32.93 1.44
CA GLY A 136 -3.18 -34.35 1.53
C GLY A 136 -4.59 -34.72 1.07
N TYR A 137 -5.35 -33.77 0.52
CA TYR A 137 -6.69 -34.03 -0.03
C TYR A 137 -6.62 -34.34 -1.53
N ASN A 138 -6.95 -35.58 -1.90
CA ASN A 138 -6.81 -36.04 -3.29
C ASN A 138 -8.15 -36.13 -4.05
N ASN A 139 -9.27 -35.80 -3.41
CA ASN A 139 -10.59 -35.82 -4.02
C ASN A 139 -11.37 -34.56 -3.63
N LYS A 140 -11.88 -33.82 -4.62
CA LYS A 140 -12.71 -32.63 -4.45
C LYS A 140 -13.99 -32.89 -3.64
N GLU A 141 -14.56 -34.09 -3.76
CA GLU A 141 -15.79 -34.46 -3.06
C GLU A 141 -15.58 -34.71 -1.56
N LEU A 142 -14.33 -34.81 -1.11
CA LEU A 142 -13.94 -35.02 0.28
C LEU A 142 -13.42 -33.74 0.97
N ILE A 143 -13.46 -32.60 0.27
CA ILE A 143 -13.04 -31.26 0.73
C ILE A 143 -14.29 -30.44 1.02
#